data_AF-A0A844Z4W8-F1
#
_entry.id   AF-A0A844Z4W8-F1
#
_cell.length_a   1.000
_cell.length_b   1.000
_cell.length_c   1.000
_cell.angle_alpha   90.00
_cell.angle_beta   90.00
_cell.angle_gamma   90.00
#
_symmetry.space_group_name_H-M   'P 1'
#
loop_
_entity.id
_entity.type
_entity.pdbx_description
1 polymer ?
#
loop_
_entity_poly.entity_id
_entity_poly.type
_entity_poly.pdbx_seq_one_letter_code
_entity_poly.pdbx_strand_id
1 'polypeptide(L)'
;MARPMKRLVVMAAACFGMGVPAAATPPDVITIEDRLFGISATHAFLLREASDNLGSHYSDRRETFLVAINLTTEEEELWPVYRATRSTDFGDSGADDTPVIEVDPRAGMIDPYAVLEERGGMPLSERAGESFADLIDNGRSITITRSDGSKFIRDKANAFGRLQASTSALAERVANTPRLGSRTTRQFYDARSIIADTCRYSALPGSHRFYTAEPVQLVRIACHDGEEMEVTSLIQVVRVEARQSAEAK
;
A
#
# COMPACT_ATOMS: atom_id res chain seq x y z
N MET A 1 -4.85 57.57 62.40
CA MET A 1 -5.58 56.99 61.25
C MET A 1 -4.59 56.80 60.11
N ALA A 2 -4.07 55.58 59.92
CA ALA A 2 -3.06 55.26 58.91
C ALA A 2 -3.71 54.42 57.80
N ARG A 3 -3.60 54.86 56.54
CA ARG A 3 -4.10 54.13 55.36
C ARG A 3 -3.10 53.06 54.95
N PRO A 4 -3.50 51.78 54.77
CA PRO A 4 -2.60 50.77 54.24
C PRO A 4 -2.46 50.90 52.71
N MET A 5 -1.21 50.97 52.24
CA MET A 5 -0.83 50.89 50.83
C MET A 5 -1.15 49.49 50.28
N LYS A 6 -2.04 49.41 49.30
CA LYS A 6 -2.25 48.21 48.49
C LYS A 6 -1.07 48.04 47.55
N ARG A 7 -0.20 47.06 47.82
CA ARG A 7 0.85 46.64 46.89
C ARG A 7 0.20 45.85 45.75
N LEU A 8 0.24 46.42 44.55
CA LEU A 8 -0.15 45.78 43.31
C LEU A 8 0.94 44.74 42.97
N VAL A 9 0.63 43.46 43.17
CA VAL A 9 1.49 42.35 42.73
C VAL A 9 1.20 42.13 41.25
N VAL A 10 2.10 42.61 40.39
CA VAL A 10 2.10 42.33 38.95
C VAL A 10 2.54 40.88 38.77
N MET A 11 1.56 40.00 38.53
CA MET A 11 1.81 38.61 38.16
C MET A 11 2.29 38.61 36.71
N ALA A 12 3.61 38.63 36.53
CA ALA A 12 4.24 38.36 35.23
C ALA A 12 3.97 36.89 34.89
N ALA A 13 2.86 36.64 34.20
CA ALA A 13 2.56 35.37 33.58
C ALA A 13 3.65 35.10 32.54
N ALA A 14 4.64 34.32 32.95
CA ALA A 14 5.69 33.85 32.08
C ALA A 14 5.05 32.97 31.01
N CYS A 15 4.87 33.52 29.82
CA CYS A 15 4.72 32.77 28.58
C CYS A 15 6.03 32.03 28.30
N PHE A 16 6.37 31.05 29.13
CA PHE A 16 7.16 29.90 28.71
C PHE A 16 6.27 29.11 27.76
N GLY A 17 6.15 29.63 26.54
CA GLY A 17 5.60 28.88 25.43
C GLY A 17 6.35 27.56 25.38
N MET A 18 5.63 26.47 25.59
CA MET A 18 6.10 25.14 25.33
C MET A 18 6.38 25.05 23.83
N GLY A 19 7.56 25.50 23.42
CA GLY A 19 8.08 25.26 22.09
C GLY A 19 8.23 23.76 21.97
N VAL A 20 7.26 23.10 21.33
CA VAL A 20 7.43 21.73 20.89
C VAL A 20 8.68 21.74 20.03
N PRO A 21 9.74 20.99 20.38
CA PRO A 21 10.95 20.98 19.58
C PRO A 21 10.54 20.60 18.16
N ALA A 22 10.86 21.46 17.19
CA ALA A 22 10.72 21.10 15.80
C ALA A 22 11.61 19.88 15.58
N ALA A 23 10.99 18.71 15.39
CA ALA A 23 11.72 17.49 15.06
C ALA A 23 12.42 17.74 13.72
N ALA A 24 13.74 17.85 13.76
CA ALA A 24 14.54 18.22 12.59
C ALA A 24 14.59 17.10 11.52
N THR A 25 14.25 15.87 11.90
CA THR A 25 14.14 14.71 11.02
C THR A 25 12.68 14.28 10.89
N PRO A 26 12.18 14.03 9.67
CA PRO A 26 10.84 13.49 9.49
C PRO A 26 10.72 12.10 10.10
N PRO A 27 9.49 11.65 10.41
CA PRO A 27 9.25 10.22 10.60
C PRO A 27 9.65 9.45 9.34
N ASP A 28 10.18 8.24 9.51
CA ASP A 28 10.39 7.32 8.41
C ASP A 28 9.03 6.84 7.89
N VAL A 29 8.78 6.93 6.58
CA VAL A 29 7.49 6.56 5.98
C VAL A 29 7.71 5.66 4.77
N ILE A 30 7.10 4.48 4.79
CA ILE A 30 6.91 3.61 3.63
C ILE A 30 5.42 3.53 3.26
N THR A 31 5.14 3.69 1.97
CA THR A 31 3.83 3.41 1.36
C THR A 31 3.95 2.32 0.32
N ILE A 32 3.02 1.36 0.34
CA ILE A 32 2.90 0.29 -0.66
C ILE A 32 1.46 0.26 -1.17
N GLU A 33 1.26 0.43 -2.46
CA GLU A 33 -0.06 0.49 -3.07
C GLU A 33 -0.16 -0.32 -4.35
N ASP A 34 -1.17 -1.18 -4.43
CA ASP A 34 -1.53 -1.88 -5.64
C ASP A 34 -2.56 -1.10 -6.46
N ARG A 35 -2.32 -1.02 -7.78
CA ARG A 35 -3.29 -0.55 -8.78
C ARG A 35 -3.54 -1.68 -9.77
N LEU A 36 -4.81 -1.98 -10.03
CA LEU A 36 -5.19 -3.00 -11.00
C LEU A 36 -4.83 -2.52 -12.41
N PHE A 37 -4.02 -3.31 -13.12
CA PHE A 37 -3.42 -2.94 -14.41
C PHE A 37 -4.05 -3.70 -15.56
N GLY A 38 -4.30 -4.99 -15.36
CA GLY A 38 -4.84 -5.87 -16.39
C GLY A 38 -5.36 -7.17 -15.81
N ILE A 39 -5.97 -7.97 -16.67
CA ILE A 39 -6.45 -9.30 -16.32
C ILE A 39 -6.41 -10.22 -17.54
N SER A 40 -6.14 -11.50 -17.31
CA SER A 40 -6.32 -12.59 -18.29
C SER A 40 -7.30 -13.64 -17.76
N ALA A 41 -7.44 -14.75 -18.49
CA ALA A 41 -8.21 -15.90 -18.03
C ALA A 41 -7.60 -16.62 -16.81
N THR A 42 -6.34 -16.33 -16.46
CA THR A 42 -5.60 -17.05 -15.41
C THR A 42 -4.95 -16.15 -14.38
N HIS A 43 -4.74 -14.86 -14.67
CA HIS A 43 -4.02 -13.94 -13.79
C HIS A 43 -4.71 -12.59 -13.64
N ALA A 44 -4.64 -12.00 -12.44
CA ALA A 44 -4.77 -10.56 -12.25
C ALA A 44 -3.39 -9.92 -12.33
N PHE A 45 -3.28 -8.78 -13.00
CA PHE A 45 -2.04 -8.01 -13.12
C PHE A 45 -2.19 -6.69 -12.38
N LEU A 46 -1.25 -6.39 -11.50
CA LEU A 46 -1.23 -5.18 -10.68
C LEU A 46 0.07 -4.41 -10.93
N LEU A 47 0.01 -3.08 -10.85
CA LEU A 47 1.18 -2.26 -10.60
C LEU A 47 1.25 -1.97 -9.11
N ARG A 48 2.26 -2.54 -8.45
CA ARG A 48 2.57 -2.29 -7.04
C ARG A 48 3.60 -1.17 -6.94
N GLU A 49 3.19 -0.02 -6.45
CA GLU A 49 4.07 1.11 -6.16
C GLU A 49 4.55 1.00 -4.70
N ALA A 50 5.85 1.14 -4.50
CA ALA A 50 6.50 1.17 -3.21
C ALA A 50 7.28 2.49 -3.11
N SER A 51 6.96 3.32 -2.12
CA SER A 51 7.63 4.60 -1.89
C SER A 51 8.23 4.65 -0.50
N ASP A 52 9.38 5.29 -0.38
CA ASP A 52 10.15 5.42 0.85
C ASP A 52 10.76 6.82 0.93
N ASN A 53 10.51 7.57 2.00
CA ASN A 53 11.07 8.92 2.17
C ASN A 53 12.56 8.95 2.57
N LEU A 54 13.23 7.79 2.69
CA LEU A 54 14.66 7.67 3.02
C LEU A 54 15.07 8.35 4.35
N GLY A 55 14.11 8.66 5.22
CA GLY A 55 14.30 9.46 6.43
C GLY A 55 14.55 10.96 6.19
N SER A 56 14.18 11.47 5.01
CA SER A 56 14.41 12.86 4.56
C SER A 56 13.12 13.55 4.14
N HIS A 57 13.05 14.87 4.31
CA HIS A 57 11.97 15.69 3.75
C HIS A 57 12.16 15.98 2.25
N TYR A 58 13.37 15.75 1.75
CA TYR A 58 13.83 16.21 0.45
C TYR A 58 14.19 15.07 -0.49
N SER A 59 14.22 13.84 0.03
CA SER A 59 14.56 12.67 -0.76
C SER A 59 13.45 11.65 -0.66
N ASP A 60 13.09 11.04 -1.78
CA ASP A 60 12.19 9.90 -1.80
C ASP A 60 12.62 8.89 -2.85
N ARG A 61 12.42 7.61 -2.56
CA ARG A 61 12.67 6.49 -3.45
C ARG A 61 11.33 5.90 -3.86
N ARG A 62 11.11 5.75 -5.16
CA ARG A 62 9.91 5.11 -5.69
C ARG A 62 10.28 3.96 -6.60
N GLU A 63 9.60 2.84 -6.39
CA GLU A 63 9.76 1.62 -7.19
C GLU A 63 8.39 1.10 -7.58
N THR A 64 8.23 0.74 -8.85
CA THR A 64 7.02 0.12 -9.38
C THR A 64 7.34 -1.29 -9.82
N PHE A 65 6.50 -2.23 -9.42
CA PHE A 65 6.58 -3.64 -9.78
C PHE A 65 5.32 -4.06 -10.52
N LEU A 66 5.46 -4.88 -11.56
CA LEU A 66 4.36 -5.68 -12.05
C LEU A 66 4.20 -6.88 -11.11
N VAL A 67 2.98 -7.08 -10.62
CA VAL A 67 2.59 -8.27 -9.87
C VAL A 67 1.60 -9.06 -10.71
N ALA A 68 1.91 -10.31 -11.03
CA ALA A 68 0.93 -11.24 -11.59
C ALA A 68 0.45 -12.17 -10.48
N ILE A 69 -0.86 -12.17 -10.22
CA ILE A 69 -1.50 -13.04 -9.22
C ILE A 69 -2.27 -14.12 -9.96
N ASN A 70 -1.89 -15.38 -9.78
CA ASN A 70 -2.63 -16.50 -10.32
C ASN A 70 -4.04 -16.56 -9.70
N LEU A 71 -5.10 -16.56 -10.51
CA LEU A 71 -6.48 -16.51 -10.01
C LEU A 71 -6.93 -17.81 -9.31
N THR A 72 -6.19 -18.90 -9.50
CA THR A 72 -6.46 -20.22 -8.91
C THR A 72 -5.54 -20.55 -7.74
N THR A 73 -4.22 -20.43 -7.88
CA THR A 73 -3.28 -20.75 -6.78
C THR A 73 -3.09 -19.57 -5.84
N GLU A 74 -3.45 -18.38 -6.30
CA GLU A 74 -3.20 -17.10 -5.64
C GLU A 74 -1.71 -16.74 -5.54
N GLU A 75 -0.80 -17.52 -6.10
CA GLU A 75 0.65 -17.22 -6.08
C GLU A 75 0.95 -15.91 -6.81
N GLU A 76 1.93 -15.17 -6.28
CA GLU A 76 2.37 -13.89 -6.84
C GLU A 76 3.73 -14.04 -7.52
N GLU A 77 3.84 -13.50 -8.72
CA GLU A 77 5.11 -13.26 -9.40
C GLU A 77 5.36 -11.75 -9.49
N LEU A 78 6.58 -11.31 -9.16
CA LEU A 78 6.94 -9.89 -9.10
C LEU A 78 8.11 -9.57 -10.04
N TRP A 79 7.96 -8.53 -10.85
CA TRP A 79 9.02 -7.99 -11.72
C TRP A 79 9.15 -6.47 -11.54
N PRO A 80 10.38 -5.92 -11.47
CA PRO A 80 10.56 -4.48 -11.44
C PRO A 80 10.20 -3.86 -12.80
N VAL A 81 9.49 -2.72 -12.77
CA VAL A 81 9.06 -1.96 -13.94
C VAL A 81 9.77 -0.61 -14.00
N TYR A 82 9.86 0.07 -12.85
CA TYR A 82 10.44 1.39 -12.77
C TYR A 82 11.06 1.61 -11.40
N ARG A 83 12.16 2.37 -11.36
CA ARG A 83 12.81 2.77 -10.12
C ARG A 83 13.42 4.15 -10.28
N ALA A 84 13.16 5.04 -9.34
CA ALA A 84 13.78 6.35 -9.31
C ALA A 84 13.96 6.87 -7.89
N THR A 85 15.02 7.66 -7.72
CA THR A 85 15.26 8.45 -6.52
C THR A 85 15.03 9.91 -6.87
N ARG A 86 14.20 10.59 -6.10
CA ARG A 86 14.09 12.04 -6.09
C ARG A 86 14.91 12.57 -4.92
N SER A 87 15.65 13.65 -5.15
CA SER A 87 16.38 14.41 -4.14
C SER A 87 16.26 15.91 -4.42
N THR A 88 16.76 16.74 -3.52
CA THR A 88 16.95 18.18 -3.76
C THR A 88 18.44 18.48 -3.81
N ASP A 89 18.88 19.15 -4.86
CA ASP A 89 20.18 19.82 -4.91
C ASP A 89 20.03 21.20 -4.27
N PHE A 90 20.68 21.41 -3.13
CA PHE A 90 20.59 22.64 -2.35
C PHE A 90 21.64 23.63 -2.85
N GLY A 91 21.18 24.69 -3.51
CA GLY A 91 22.07 25.77 -3.94
C GLY A 91 22.57 26.63 -2.78
N ASP A 92 23.61 27.43 -3.02
CA ASP A 92 24.30 28.21 -1.98
C ASP A 92 23.39 29.20 -1.21
N SER A 93 22.27 29.64 -1.81
CA SER A 93 21.37 30.64 -1.25
C SER A 93 20.08 30.07 -0.63
N GLY A 94 19.81 28.76 -0.80
CA GLY A 94 18.52 28.13 -0.51
C GLY A 94 17.33 28.60 -1.39
N ALA A 95 17.48 29.70 -2.15
CA ALA A 95 16.52 30.10 -3.17
C ALA A 95 16.68 29.33 -4.49
N ASP A 96 17.79 28.60 -4.62
CA ASP A 96 18.21 27.87 -5.81
C ASP A 96 18.04 26.34 -5.65
N ASP A 97 17.21 25.90 -4.70
CA ASP A 97 16.93 24.49 -4.48
C ASP A 97 16.24 23.87 -5.70
N THR A 98 16.83 22.84 -6.30
CA THR A 98 16.27 22.18 -7.48
C THR A 98 15.98 20.71 -7.22
N PRO A 99 14.79 20.20 -7.62
CA PRO A 99 14.52 18.77 -7.53
C PRO A 99 15.32 18.02 -8.60
N VAL A 100 16.07 17.00 -8.17
CA VAL A 100 16.80 16.08 -9.04
C VAL A 100 16.09 14.74 -9.03
N ILE A 101 15.90 14.15 -10.21
CA ILE A 101 15.32 12.80 -10.36
C ILE A 101 16.36 11.93 -11.06
N GLU A 102 16.82 10.92 -10.34
CA GLU A 102 17.73 9.90 -10.84
C GLU A 102 16.94 8.62 -11.09
N VAL A 103 16.84 8.22 -12.35
CA VAL A 103 16.21 6.96 -12.75
C VAL A 103 17.28 5.88 -12.81
N ASP A 104 17.04 4.74 -12.15
CA ASP A 104 17.98 3.63 -12.18
C ASP A 104 18.18 3.11 -13.62
N PRO A 105 19.34 2.49 -13.93
CA PRO A 105 19.52 1.77 -15.17
C PRO A 105 18.41 0.73 -15.40
N ARG A 106 17.88 0.65 -16.63
CA ARG A 106 16.81 -0.28 -17.00
C ARG A 106 17.17 -1.76 -16.92
N ALA A 107 18.40 -2.12 -16.56
CA ALA A 107 18.84 -3.50 -16.50
C ALA A 107 17.97 -4.31 -15.52
N GLY A 108 17.28 -5.32 -16.04
CA GLY A 108 16.36 -6.16 -15.26
C GLY A 108 14.94 -5.61 -15.09
N MET A 109 14.65 -4.39 -15.57
CA MET A 109 13.27 -3.87 -15.64
C MET A 109 12.54 -4.47 -16.85
N ILE A 110 11.24 -4.73 -16.70
CA ILE A 110 10.39 -5.28 -17.77
C ILE A 110 9.45 -4.22 -18.35
N ASP A 111 8.95 -4.48 -19.56
CA ASP A 111 7.74 -3.82 -20.06
C ASP A 111 6.49 -4.57 -19.53
N PRO A 112 5.66 -3.95 -18.69
CA PRO A 112 4.49 -4.63 -18.13
C PRO A 112 3.44 -4.98 -19.19
N TYR A 113 3.38 -4.25 -20.30
CA TYR A 113 2.46 -4.57 -21.39
C TYR A 113 2.89 -5.82 -22.16
N ALA A 114 4.20 -6.04 -22.32
CA ALA A 114 4.71 -7.25 -22.96
C ALA A 114 4.36 -8.52 -22.15
N VAL A 115 4.52 -8.49 -20.82
CA VAL A 115 4.14 -9.61 -19.95
C VAL A 115 2.62 -9.82 -19.95
N LEU A 116 1.86 -8.73 -19.96
CA LEU A 116 0.40 -8.80 -20.06
C LEU A 116 -0.04 -9.46 -21.37
N GLU A 117 0.52 -9.05 -22.50
CA GLU A 117 0.26 -9.63 -23.83
C GLU A 117 0.66 -11.11 -23.90
N GLU A 118 1.87 -11.45 -23.43
CA GLU A 118 2.39 -12.83 -23.39
C GLU A 118 1.45 -13.78 -22.64
N ARG A 119 0.84 -13.30 -21.55
CA ARG A 119 -0.11 -14.07 -20.73
C ARG A 119 -1.56 -13.95 -21.17
N GLY A 120 -1.81 -13.42 -22.37
CA GLY A 120 -3.15 -13.26 -22.95
C GLY A 120 -4.05 -12.34 -22.13
N GLY A 121 -3.45 -11.39 -21.41
CA GLY A 121 -4.16 -10.39 -20.64
C GLY A 121 -4.56 -9.18 -21.46
N MET A 122 -5.51 -8.42 -20.93
CA MET A 122 -5.92 -7.14 -21.49
C MET A 122 -5.75 -6.04 -20.43
N PRO A 123 -5.30 -4.84 -20.82
CA PRO A 123 -5.26 -3.72 -19.90
C PRO A 123 -6.69 -3.37 -19.50
N LEU A 124 -6.89 -3.04 -18.23
CA LEU A 124 -8.19 -2.55 -17.81
C LEU A 124 -8.35 -1.10 -18.25
N SER A 125 -9.50 -0.81 -18.86
CA SER A 125 -9.96 0.56 -18.98
C SER A 125 -10.69 0.95 -17.69
N GLU A 126 -10.56 2.20 -17.25
CA GLU A 126 -11.21 2.73 -16.04
C GLU A 126 -12.75 2.57 -16.03
N ARG A 127 -13.36 2.20 -17.17
CA ARG A 127 -14.80 1.96 -17.33
C ARG A 127 -15.27 0.57 -16.92
N ALA A 128 -14.65 -0.06 -15.93
CA ALA A 128 -15.25 -1.23 -15.31
C ALA A 128 -16.55 -0.77 -14.62
N GLY A 129 -17.69 -1.28 -15.09
CA GLY A 129 -19.00 -0.90 -14.56
C GLY A 129 -19.07 -1.08 -13.04
N GLU A 130 -19.72 -0.14 -12.38
CA GLU A 130 -19.96 -0.13 -10.93
C GLU A 130 -20.95 -1.24 -10.56
N SER A 131 -20.50 -2.50 -10.61
CA SER A 131 -21.19 -3.57 -9.89
C SER A 131 -20.80 -3.41 -8.43
N PHE A 132 -21.67 -2.76 -7.66
CA PHE A 132 -21.53 -2.71 -6.21
C PHE A 132 -21.64 -4.13 -5.64
N ALA A 133 -20.70 -4.48 -4.77
CA ALA A 133 -20.76 -5.69 -3.98
C ALA A 133 -20.82 -5.29 -2.52
N ASP A 134 -21.76 -5.87 -1.79
CA ASP A 134 -21.87 -5.63 -0.35
C ASP A 134 -20.75 -6.38 0.34
N LEU A 135 -19.89 -5.66 1.06
CA LEU A 135 -18.84 -6.23 1.89
C LEU A 135 -19.27 -6.19 3.35
N ILE A 136 -19.26 -7.36 4.00
CA ILE A 136 -19.55 -7.53 5.41
C ILE A 136 -18.29 -8.10 6.08
N ASP A 137 -17.74 -7.36 7.05
CA ASP A 137 -16.69 -7.83 7.95
C ASP A 137 -17.32 -8.24 9.28
N ASN A 138 -17.20 -9.52 9.65
CA ASN A 138 -17.75 -10.05 10.91
C ASN A 138 -16.69 -10.22 12.01
N GLY A 139 -15.49 -9.66 11.84
CA GLY A 139 -14.35 -9.78 12.73
C GLY A 139 -13.45 -10.99 12.46
N ARG A 140 -13.99 -12.09 11.90
CA ARG A 140 -13.21 -13.29 11.54
C ARG A 140 -13.01 -13.45 10.04
N SER A 141 -14.05 -13.16 9.26
CA SER A 141 -14.03 -13.27 7.80
C SER A 141 -14.65 -12.04 7.16
N ILE A 142 -14.22 -11.79 5.93
CA ILE A 142 -14.89 -10.88 5.01
C ILE A 142 -15.80 -11.70 4.11
N THR A 143 -17.04 -11.24 3.95
CA THR A 143 -18.03 -11.81 3.03
C THR A 143 -18.42 -10.75 2.03
N ILE A 144 -18.31 -11.07 0.75
CA ILE A 144 -18.69 -10.19 -0.36
C ILE A 144 -19.85 -10.83 -1.08
N THR A 145 -20.97 -10.12 -1.18
CA THR A 145 -22.16 -10.57 -1.90
C THR A 145 -22.37 -9.70 -3.12
N ARG A 146 -22.46 -10.32 -4.30
CA ARG A 146 -22.76 -9.63 -5.56
C ARG A 146 -24.27 -9.53 -5.79
N SER A 147 -24.66 -8.67 -6.71
CA SER A 147 -26.05 -8.49 -7.14
C SER A 147 -26.70 -9.76 -7.73
N ASP A 148 -25.91 -10.70 -8.26
CA ASP A 148 -26.38 -12.01 -8.73
C ASP A 148 -26.54 -13.05 -7.60
N GLY A 149 -26.30 -12.66 -6.35
CA GLY A 149 -26.39 -13.52 -5.17
C GLY A 149 -25.17 -14.39 -4.92
N SER A 150 -24.13 -14.33 -5.77
CA SER A 150 -22.87 -15.04 -5.51
C SER A 150 -22.17 -14.47 -4.26
N LYS A 151 -21.58 -15.36 -3.48
CA LYS A 151 -20.89 -15.04 -2.22
C LYS A 151 -19.43 -15.46 -2.29
N PHE A 152 -18.57 -14.55 -1.85
CA PHE A 152 -17.12 -14.74 -1.76
C PHE A 152 -16.73 -14.57 -0.30
N ILE A 153 -16.05 -15.55 0.28
CA ILE A 153 -15.69 -15.52 1.69
C ILE A 153 -14.18 -15.69 1.82
N ARG A 154 -13.56 -14.85 2.65
CA ARG A 154 -12.14 -14.95 2.99
C ARG A 154 -11.97 -14.83 4.49
N ASP A 155 -11.25 -15.78 5.08
CA ASP A 155 -10.78 -15.68 6.47
C ASP A 155 -9.74 -14.55 6.60
N LYS A 156 -9.89 -13.70 7.62
CA LYS A 156 -9.01 -12.52 7.81
C LYS A 156 -7.59 -12.91 8.20
N ALA A 157 -7.40 -13.99 8.97
CA ALA A 157 -6.07 -14.46 9.32
C ALA A 157 -5.32 -14.99 8.07
N ASN A 158 -6.03 -15.70 7.19
CA ASN A 158 -5.49 -16.09 5.89
C ASN A 158 -5.15 -14.87 5.02
N ALA A 159 -6.08 -13.91 4.87
CA ALA A 159 -5.86 -12.70 4.10
C ALA A 159 -4.63 -11.90 4.61
N PHE A 160 -4.52 -11.76 5.92
CA PHE A 160 -3.41 -11.09 6.57
C PHE A 160 -2.08 -11.83 6.44
N GLY A 161 -2.06 -13.16 6.59
CA GLY A 161 -0.86 -13.96 6.34
C GLY A 161 -0.35 -13.81 4.90
N ARG A 162 -1.27 -13.72 3.92
CA ARG A 162 -0.90 -13.45 2.52
C ARG A 162 -0.38 -12.03 2.30
N LEU A 163 -0.95 -11.04 3.00
CA LEU A 163 -0.46 -9.67 3.00
C LEU A 163 1.00 -9.63 3.49
N GLN A 164 1.30 -10.28 4.61
CA GLN A 164 2.65 -10.37 5.16
C GLN A 164 3.62 -11.04 4.19
N ALA A 165 3.25 -12.20 3.63
CA ALA A 165 4.07 -12.91 2.65
C ALA A 165 4.38 -12.04 1.41
N SER A 166 3.37 -11.33 0.92
CA SER A 166 3.49 -10.41 -0.23
C SER A 166 4.43 -9.24 0.07
N THR A 167 4.36 -8.64 1.27
CA THR A 167 5.29 -7.59 1.68
C THR A 167 6.71 -8.08 1.94
N SER A 168 6.89 -9.30 2.47
CA SER A 168 8.22 -9.91 2.61
C SER A 168 8.86 -10.18 1.24
N ALA A 169 8.09 -10.72 0.30
CA ALA A 169 8.57 -10.92 -1.08
C ALA A 169 8.95 -9.58 -1.75
N LEU A 170 8.22 -8.51 -1.48
CA LEU A 170 8.58 -7.17 -1.94
C LEU A 170 9.90 -6.68 -1.31
N ALA A 171 10.08 -6.86 0.00
CA ALA A 171 11.29 -6.45 0.73
C ALA A 171 12.57 -7.07 0.13
N GLU A 172 12.50 -8.32 -0.34
CA GLU A 172 13.61 -8.98 -1.03
C GLU A 172 13.96 -8.34 -2.39
N ARG A 173 12.97 -7.69 -3.04
CA ARG A 173 13.07 -7.17 -4.41
C ARG A 173 13.32 -5.67 -4.50
N VAL A 174 13.02 -4.90 -3.46
CA VAL A 174 13.35 -3.46 -3.44
C VAL A 174 14.87 -3.23 -3.51
N ALA A 175 15.27 -2.15 -4.16
CA ALA A 175 16.68 -1.76 -4.20
C ALA A 175 17.18 -1.47 -2.78
N ASN A 176 18.44 -1.80 -2.51
CA ASN A 176 19.06 -1.61 -1.21
C ASN A 176 19.79 -0.25 -1.15
N THR A 177 19.02 0.82 -1.07
CA THR A 177 19.49 2.21 -1.07
C THR A 177 19.86 2.64 0.36
N PRO A 178 20.97 3.38 0.55
CA PRO A 178 21.27 4.02 1.81
C PRO A 178 20.16 5.00 2.24
N ARG A 179 19.92 5.10 3.55
CA ARG A 179 19.02 6.09 4.16
C ARG A 179 19.83 7.03 5.05
N LEU A 180 19.22 8.11 5.54
CA LEU A 180 19.86 8.95 6.56
C LEU A 180 20.01 8.22 7.91
N GLY A 181 19.13 7.26 8.20
CA GLY A 181 19.22 6.38 9.36
C GLY A 181 20.24 5.25 9.22
N SER A 182 20.37 4.43 10.26
CA SER A 182 21.30 3.28 10.28
C SER A 182 20.83 2.06 9.49
N ARG A 183 19.56 2.04 9.07
CA ARG A 183 18.96 0.98 8.25
C ARG A 183 19.01 1.37 6.78
N THR A 184 19.16 0.40 5.89
CA THR A 184 18.92 0.59 4.45
C THR A 184 17.42 0.50 4.14
N THR A 185 17.01 0.87 2.92
CA THR A 185 15.63 0.65 2.44
C THR A 185 15.20 -0.79 2.62
N ARG A 186 16.00 -1.78 2.18
CA ARG A 186 15.66 -3.20 2.34
C ARG A 186 15.42 -3.61 3.79
N GLN A 187 16.32 -3.21 4.70
CA GLN A 187 16.16 -3.50 6.12
C GLN A 187 14.92 -2.83 6.73
N PHE A 188 14.55 -1.66 6.21
CA PHE A 188 13.36 -0.95 6.67
C PHE A 188 12.08 -1.63 6.18
N TYR A 189 12.02 -2.07 4.92
CA TYR A 189 10.90 -2.89 4.40
C TYR A 189 10.79 -4.24 5.11
N ASP A 190 11.91 -4.92 5.38
CA ASP A 190 11.95 -6.22 6.06
C ASP A 190 11.49 -6.14 7.53
N ALA A 191 11.84 -5.05 8.22
CA ALA A 191 11.45 -4.81 9.61
C ALA A 191 10.02 -4.27 9.77
N ARG A 192 9.27 -4.07 8.67
CA ARG A 192 7.92 -3.51 8.71
C ARG A 192 6.96 -4.44 9.45
N SER A 193 6.26 -3.89 10.43
CA SER A 193 5.20 -4.60 11.14
C SER A 193 3.85 -4.08 10.66
N ILE A 194 3.02 -4.97 10.14
CA ILE A 194 1.63 -4.66 9.82
C ILE A 194 0.77 -5.15 10.98
N ILE A 195 -0.18 -4.34 11.45
CA ILE A 195 -1.07 -4.69 12.55
C ILE A 195 -2.41 -5.11 11.95
N ALA A 196 -2.87 -6.34 12.21
CA ALA A 196 -4.09 -6.86 11.59
C ALA A 196 -5.35 -6.03 11.93
N ASP A 197 -5.39 -5.45 13.13
CA ASP A 197 -6.53 -4.67 13.64
C ASP A 197 -6.66 -3.28 12.98
N THR A 198 -5.62 -2.80 12.30
CA THR A 198 -5.67 -1.54 11.55
C THR A 198 -6.06 -1.73 10.09
N CYS A 199 -6.28 -2.98 9.65
CA CYS A 199 -6.62 -3.31 8.28
C CYS A 199 -8.10 -3.11 7.97
N ARG A 200 -8.38 -2.37 6.89
CA ARG A 200 -9.69 -2.18 6.28
C ARG A 200 -9.79 -2.95 4.98
N TYR A 201 -10.98 -3.43 4.66
CA TYR A 201 -11.26 -4.26 3.50
C TYR A 201 -12.26 -3.57 2.59
N SER A 202 -12.00 -3.58 1.28
CA SER A 202 -12.93 -3.08 0.27
C SER A 202 -12.99 -4.02 -0.92
N ALA A 203 -14.20 -4.28 -1.42
CA ALA A 203 -14.37 -5.01 -2.66
C ALA A 203 -14.03 -4.07 -3.83
N LEU A 204 -13.21 -4.53 -4.78
CA LEU A 204 -12.96 -3.73 -5.97
C LEU A 204 -14.17 -3.82 -6.92
N PRO A 205 -14.57 -2.68 -7.52
CA PRO A 205 -15.57 -2.68 -8.58
C PRO A 205 -15.05 -3.45 -9.79
N GLY A 206 -15.98 -3.96 -10.61
CA GLY A 206 -15.64 -4.88 -11.68
C GLY A 206 -15.73 -6.32 -11.21
N SER A 207 -16.97 -6.81 -11.10
CA SER A 207 -17.28 -8.20 -11.38
C SER A 207 -17.08 -8.44 -12.88
N HIS A 208 -15.85 -8.30 -13.35
CA HIS A 208 -15.54 -8.92 -14.62
C HIS A 208 -15.87 -10.39 -14.37
N ARG A 209 -16.86 -10.90 -15.10
CA ARG A 209 -16.80 -12.30 -15.52
C ARG A 209 -15.55 -12.34 -16.37
N PHE A 210 -14.41 -12.39 -15.70
CA PHE A 210 -13.14 -12.70 -16.30
C PHE A 210 -13.42 -13.95 -17.12
N TYR A 211 -12.75 -14.11 -18.25
CA TYR A 211 -12.91 -15.30 -19.10
C TYR A 211 -12.46 -16.60 -18.39
N THR A 212 -12.34 -16.58 -17.07
CA THR A 212 -12.12 -17.67 -16.15
C THR A 212 -13.35 -18.58 -16.09
N ALA A 213 -13.11 -19.88 -15.95
CA ALA A 213 -14.19 -20.85 -15.72
C ALA A 213 -14.85 -20.65 -14.35
N GLU A 214 -14.12 -20.12 -13.37
CA GLU A 214 -14.61 -19.87 -12.02
C GLU A 214 -14.71 -18.38 -11.70
N PRO A 215 -15.81 -17.93 -11.09
CA PRO A 215 -15.95 -16.55 -10.64
C PRO A 215 -14.95 -16.23 -9.53
N VAL A 216 -14.20 -15.14 -9.70
CA VAL A 216 -13.31 -14.56 -8.69
C VAL A 216 -13.70 -13.12 -8.36
N GLN A 217 -13.38 -12.68 -7.15
CA GLN A 217 -13.54 -11.32 -6.66
C GLN A 217 -12.19 -10.79 -6.19
N LEU A 218 -11.86 -9.56 -6.54
CA LEU A 218 -10.66 -8.89 -6.01
C LEU A 218 -11.05 -8.04 -4.80
N VAL A 219 -10.20 -8.07 -3.78
CA VAL A 219 -10.37 -7.32 -2.53
C VAL A 219 -9.12 -6.52 -2.25
N ARG A 220 -9.28 -5.25 -1.92
CA ARG A 220 -8.21 -4.43 -1.39
C ARG A 220 -8.18 -4.53 0.13
N ILE A 221 -6.99 -4.78 0.67
CA ILE A 221 -6.68 -4.76 2.10
C ILE A 221 -5.77 -3.56 2.33
N ALA A 222 -6.25 -2.57 3.08
CA ALA A 222 -5.51 -1.36 3.41
C ALA A 222 -5.24 -1.32 4.91
N CYS A 223 -3.98 -1.39 5.32
CA CYS A 223 -3.55 -1.36 6.71
C CYS A 223 -2.67 -0.14 6.99
N HIS A 224 -2.69 0.32 8.24
CA HIS A 224 -1.92 1.47 8.73
C HIS A 224 -1.05 1.07 9.92
N ASP A 225 0.01 1.81 10.21
CA ASP A 225 0.92 1.60 11.35
C ASP A 225 0.34 2.02 12.72
N GLY A 226 -0.89 2.52 12.76
CA GLY A 226 -1.55 3.04 13.97
C GLY A 226 -1.36 4.54 14.17
N GLU A 227 -0.36 5.15 13.52
CA GLU A 227 -0.17 6.61 13.42
C GLU A 227 -0.67 7.16 12.07
N GLU A 228 -1.16 6.27 11.19
CA GLU A 228 -1.72 6.57 9.85
C GLU A 228 -0.72 7.20 8.87
N MET A 229 0.58 7.09 9.16
CA MET A 229 1.63 7.63 8.29
C MET A 229 2.06 6.60 7.24
N GLU A 230 2.25 5.35 7.65
CA GLU A 230 2.52 4.25 6.73
C GLU A 230 1.23 3.62 6.20
N VAL A 231 1.21 3.34 4.90
CA VAL A 231 0.07 2.70 4.23
C VAL A 231 0.53 1.44 3.50
N THR A 232 -0.11 0.31 3.77
CA THR A 232 -0.01 -0.90 2.93
C THR A 232 -1.38 -1.22 2.35
N SER A 233 -1.56 -1.06 1.04
CA SER A 233 -2.82 -1.21 0.33
C SER A 233 -2.67 -2.21 -0.81
N LEU A 234 -2.82 -3.51 -0.52
CA LEU A 234 -2.63 -4.58 -1.50
C LEU A 234 -3.95 -5.15 -1.99
N ILE A 235 -3.95 -5.68 -3.21
CA ILE A 235 -5.10 -6.36 -3.80
C ILE A 235 -4.89 -7.88 -3.72
N GLN A 236 -5.89 -8.61 -3.24
CA GLN A 236 -5.90 -10.06 -3.15
C GLN A 236 -7.09 -10.66 -3.91
N VAL A 237 -6.92 -11.92 -4.34
CA VAL A 237 -7.97 -12.73 -4.96
C VAL A 237 -8.81 -13.39 -3.87
N VAL A 238 -10.13 -13.36 -4.00
CA VAL A 238 -11.11 -14.10 -3.19
C VAL A 238 -11.97 -14.93 -4.12
N ARG A 239 -12.14 -16.20 -3.77
CA ARG A 239 -12.93 -17.16 -4.56
C ARG A 239 -14.31 -17.33 -3.97
N VAL A 240 -15.24 -17.81 -4.80
CA VAL A 240 -16.55 -18.22 -4.33
C VAL A 240 -16.36 -19.33 -3.30
N GLU A 241 -17.08 -19.23 -2.18
CA GLU A 241 -17.17 -20.35 -1.25
C GLU A 241 -17.70 -21.54 -2.04
N ALA A 242 -16.89 -22.60 -2.17
CA ALA A 242 -17.34 -23.82 -2.84
C ALA A 242 -18.72 -24.14 -2.27
N ARG A 243 -19.76 -24.07 -3.12
CA ARG A 243 -21.12 -24.43 -2.70
C ARG A 243 -20.96 -25.80 -2.09
N GLN A 244 -21.08 -25.91 -0.77
CA GLN A 244 -21.14 -27.21 -0.12
C GLN A 244 -22.31 -27.88 -0.79
N SER A 245 -22.02 -28.83 -1.69
CA SER A 245 -23.03 -29.44 -2.55
C SER A 245 -24.12 -29.94 -1.63
N ALA A 246 -25.27 -29.27 -1.68
CA ALA A 246 -26.48 -29.69 -1.03
C ALA A 246 -27.03 -30.89 -1.81
N GLU A 247 -26.25 -31.97 -1.85
CA GLU A 247 -26.57 -33.28 -2.41
C GLU A 247 -26.08 -34.34 -1.42
N ALA A 248 -26.65 -34.26 -0.23
CA ALA A 248 -26.88 -35.43 0.61
C ALA A 248 -28.39 -35.47 0.89
N LYS A 249 -29.16 -35.86 -0.12
CA LYS A 249 -30.53 -36.35 0.03
C LYS A 249 -30.69 -37.61 -0.80
#